data_AF-A0AA39Y1F1-F1
#
_entry.id   AF-A0AA39Y1F1-F1
#
_cell.length_a   1.000
_cell.length_b   1.000
_cell.length_c   1.000
_cell.angle_alpha   90.00
_cell.angle_beta   90.00
_cell.angle_gamma   90.00
#
_symmetry.space_group_name_H-M   'P 1'
#
loop_
_entity.id
_entity.type
_entity.pdbx_description
1 polymer ?
#
loop_
_entity_poly.entity_id
_entity_poly.type
_entity_poly.pdbx_seq_one_letter_code
_entity_poly.pdbx_strand_id
1 'polypeptide(L)'
;MASTTAGDHSFDADDVRLHYRLLEAHFTMVYFEPHANGLSSKPSDEPRMSSTIMAHDLEHLRKELGLEAFPALFGHSNGGSIATAYAIMYPEINGGTPTDNFIKFAEKRKDDPIYGPALQALIGASAHPL
;
A
#
# COMPACT_ATOMS: atom_id res chain seq x y z
N MET A 1 27.62 9.40 31.27
CA MET A 1 26.34 10.09 31.57
C MET A 1 25.29 9.50 30.66
N ALA A 2 24.29 8.82 31.22
CA ALA A 2 23.14 8.33 30.47
C ALA A 2 22.16 9.49 30.33
N SER A 3 21.94 9.96 29.10
CA SER A 3 20.85 10.87 28.77
C SER A 3 19.74 10.04 28.15
N THR A 4 18.79 9.63 28.97
CA THR A 4 17.48 9.17 28.53
C THR A 4 16.71 10.38 28.04
N THR A 5 16.73 10.64 26.73
CA THR A 5 15.75 11.52 26.11
C THR A 5 14.43 10.77 25.96
N ALA A 6 13.34 11.45 26.30
CA ALA A 6 11.97 10.99 26.28
C ALA A 6 11.64 10.22 24.98
N GLY A 7 10.88 9.13 25.12
CA GLY A 7 10.43 8.31 24.00
C GLY A 7 9.61 9.13 23.01
N ASP A 8 10.23 9.42 21.87
CA ASP A 8 9.54 9.87 20.67
C ASP A 8 8.97 8.62 20.02
N HIS A 9 7.79 8.19 20.46
CA HIS A 9 7.08 7.05 19.88
C HIS A 9 6.47 7.47 18.54
N SER A 10 7.31 7.74 17.55
CA SER A 10 6.88 7.81 16.16
C SER A 10 6.53 6.39 15.71
N PHE A 11 5.32 6.19 15.17
CA PHE A 11 4.91 4.91 14.60
C PHE A 11 5.89 4.50 13.48
N ASP A 12 6.63 3.42 13.70
CA ASP A 12 7.75 2.99 12.87
C ASP A 12 7.59 1.55 12.34
N ALA A 13 8.57 1.08 11.58
CA ALA A 13 8.57 -0.26 11.01
C ALA A 13 8.55 -1.38 12.07
N ASP A 14 9.16 -1.17 13.25
CA ASP A 14 9.22 -2.19 14.30
C ASP A 14 7.83 -2.38 14.97
N ASP A 15 7.07 -1.29 15.13
CA ASP A 15 5.67 -1.34 15.60
C ASP A 15 4.79 -2.17 14.66
N VAL A 16 4.97 -1.99 13.34
CA VAL A 16 4.24 -2.75 12.30
C VAL A 16 4.71 -4.20 12.29
N ARG A 17 6.02 -4.43 12.37
CA ARG A 17 6.63 -5.77 12.36
C ARG A 17 6.06 -6.66 13.45
N LEU A 18 5.82 -6.13 14.65
CA LEU A 18 5.24 -6.89 15.75
C LEU A 18 3.92 -7.59 15.38
N HIS A 19 3.09 -6.94 14.55
CA HIS A 19 1.79 -7.45 14.11
C HIS A 19 1.90 -8.50 12.99
N TYR A 20 2.98 -8.48 12.20
CA TYR A 20 3.15 -9.33 11.03
C TYR A 20 4.30 -10.33 11.12
N ARG A 21 5.03 -10.40 12.24
CA ARG A 21 6.21 -11.27 12.41
C ARG A 21 6.00 -12.73 12.04
N LEU A 22 4.78 -13.26 12.16
CA LEU A 22 4.47 -14.65 11.79
C LEU A 22 4.57 -14.87 10.27
N LEU A 23 4.37 -13.84 9.46
CA LEU A 23 4.53 -13.90 8.01
C LEU A 23 6.00 -14.00 7.59
N GLU A 24 6.94 -13.50 8.41
CA GLU A 24 8.38 -13.60 8.13
C GLU A 24 8.89 -15.05 8.05
N ALA A 25 8.15 -16.00 8.63
CA ALA A 25 8.46 -17.43 8.53
C ALA A 25 8.17 -18.01 7.12
N HIS A 26 7.38 -17.31 6.31
CA HIS A 26 6.88 -17.80 5.02
C HIS A 26 7.21 -16.87 3.85
N PHE A 27 7.46 -15.59 4.13
CA PHE A 27 7.67 -14.56 3.12
C PHE A 27 8.85 -13.67 3.49
N THR A 28 9.54 -13.16 2.48
CA THR A 28 10.45 -12.03 2.68
C THR A 28 9.59 -10.77 2.85
N MET A 29 9.61 -10.22 4.07
CA MET A 29 8.84 -9.02 4.41
C MET A 29 9.68 -7.75 4.20
N VAL A 30 9.09 -6.76 3.53
CA VAL A 30 9.64 -5.40 3.42
C VAL A 30 8.70 -4.45 4.14
N TYR A 31 9.18 -3.83 5.22
CA TYR A 31 8.45 -2.83 5.99
C TYR A 31 8.86 -1.44 5.48
N PHE A 32 8.05 -0.88 4.59
CA PHE A 32 8.30 0.43 4.00
C PHE A 32 7.83 1.55 4.93
N GLU A 33 8.70 2.52 5.21
CA GLU A 33 8.40 3.73 5.97
C GLU A 33 8.19 4.92 5.02
N PRO A 34 6.94 5.41 4.81
CA PRO A 34 6.68 6.56 3.96
C PRO A 34 7.30 7.86 4.49
N HIS A 35 7.23 8.94 3.72
CA HIS A 35 7.73 10.25 4.16
C HIS A 35 7.23 10.64 5.57
N ALA A 36 8.13 11.15 6.39
CA ALA A 36 7.91 11.56 7.78
C ALA A 36 7.51 10.45 8.77
N ASN A 37 7.70 9.17 8.41
CA ASN A 37 7.55 8.03 9.31
C ASN A 37 8.91 7.41 9.65
N GLY A 38 9.08 6.93 10.89
CA GLY A 38 10.32 6.31 11.35
C GLY A 38 11.56 7.14 11.02
N LEU A 39 12.48 6.56 10.25
CA LEU A 39 13.72 7.23 9.83
C LEU A 39 13.62 7.91 8.46
N SER A 40 12.47 7.82 7.78
CA SER A 40 12.25 8.46 6.48
C SER A 40 12.11 9.98 6.62
N SER A 41 12.82 10.70 5.75
CA SER A 41 12.82 12.16 5.75
C SER A 41 11.41 12.75 5.52
N LYS A 42 11.16 13.93 6.11
CA LYS A 42 9.97 14.74 5.83
C LYS A 42 10.30 15.80 4.77
N PRO A 43 9.61 15.82 3.61
CA PRO A 43 9.70 16.91 2.65
C PRO A 43 9.32 18.26 3.28
N SER A 44 9.98 19.33 2.85
CA SER A 44 9.67 20.70 3.28
C SER A 44 8.38 21.26 2.67
N ASP A 45 7.85 20.60 1.64
CA ASP A 45 6.68 21.02 0.87
C ASP A 45 5.49 20.10 1.13
N GLU A 46 4.38 20.66 1.62
CA GLU A 46 3.18 19.94 2.05
C GLU A 46 2.57 19.02 0.96
N PRO A 47 2.45 19.42 -0.33
CA PRO A 47 1.94 18.54 -1.39
C PRO A 47 2.73 17.24 -1.59
N ARG A 48 4.02 17.21 -1.20
CA ARG A 48 4.85 16.01 -1.25
C ARG A 48 4.54 15.00 -0.14
N MET A 49 3.67 15.35 0.81
CA MET A 49 3.14 14.46 1.84
C MET A 49 1.90 13.67 1.40
N SER A 50 1.47 13.77 0.13
CA SER A 50 0.28 13.07 -0.36
C SER A 50 0.52 11.57 -0.61
N SER A 51 -0.53 10.75 -0.42
CA SER A 51 -0.48 9.31 -0.67
C SER A 51 -0.15 8.94 -2.12
N THR A 52 -0.50 9.81 -3.08
CA THR A 52 -0.13 9.67 -4.49
C THR A 52 1.38 9.75 -4.69
N ILE A 53 2.04 10.73 -4.06
CA ILE A 53 3.50 10.87 -4.11
C ILE A 53 4.16 9.66 -3.45
N MET A 54 3.68 9.23 -2.29
CA MET A 54 4.20 8.05 -1.60
C MET A 54 3.99 6.75 -2.38
N ALA A 55 2.98 6.67 -3.25
CA ALA A 55 2.80 5.54 -4.13
C ALA A 55 3.79 5.54 -5.31
N HIS A 56 4.29 6.70 -5.75
CA HIS A 56 5.46 6.73 -6.64
C HIS A 56 6.72 6.20 -5.95
N ASP A 57 6.87 6.42 -4.65
CA ASP A 57 8.00 5.86 -3.89
C ASP A 57 7.96 4.32 -3.86
N LEU A 58 6.76 3.72 -3.74
CA LEU A 58 6.60 2.27 -3.89
C LEU A 58 7.01 1.78 -5.29
N GLU A 59 6.70 2.53 -6.35
CA GLU A 59 7.12 2.15 -7.70
C GLU A 59 8.64 2.22 -7.88
N HIS A 60 9.27 3.27 -7.34
CA HIS A 60 10.73 3.36 -7.33
C HIS A 60 11.33 2.21 -6.53
N LEU A 61 10.79 1.90 -5.35
CA LEU A 61 11.24 0.77 -4.53
C LEU A 61 11.12 -0.56 -5.29
N ARG A 62 9.99 -0.81 -5.97
CA ARG A 62 9.80 -2.02 -6.79
C ARG A 62 10.92 -2.18 -7.82
N LYS A 63 11.23 -1.10 -8.54
CA LYS A 63 12.27 -1.05 -9.58
C LYS A 63 13.66 -1.28 -9.00
N GLU A 64 14.00 -0.61 -7.90
CA GLU A 64 15.28 -0.77 -7.21
C GLU A 64 15.47 -2.20 -6.68
N LEU A 65 14.40 -2.85 -6.24
CA LEU A 65 14.41 -4.26 -5.83
C LEU A 65 14.41 -5.23 -7.03
N GLY A 66 14.31 -4.74 -8.27
CA GLY A 66 14.28 -5.57 -9.48
C GLY A 66 13.05 -6.47 -9.59
N LEU A 67 11.95 -6.12 -8.91
CA LEU A 67 10.73 -6.92 -8.91
C LEU A 67 9.89 -6.62 -10.14
N GLU A 68 9.35 -7.64 -10.80
CA GLU A 68 8.38 -7.44 -11.89
C GLU A 68 7.08 -6.81 -11.36
N ALA A 69 6.59 -7.32 -10.23
CA ALA A 69 5.44 -6.82 -9.49
C ALA A 69 5.63 -7.10 -7.98
N PHE A 70 4.90 -6.39 -7.12
CA PHE A 70 4.79 -6.79 -5.72
C PHE A 70 3.88 -8.03 -5.62
N PRO A 71 4.35 -9.17 -5.08
CA PRO A 71 3.52 -10.37 -4.96
C PRO A 71 2.32 -10.17 -4.02
N ALA A 72 2.50 -9.33 -3.01
CA ALA A 72 1.46 -8.85 -2.12
C ALA A 72 1.85 -7.46 -1.61
N LEU A 73 0.89 -6.54 -1.63
CA LEU A 73 1.03 -5.19 -1.07
C LEU A 73 -0.19 -4.91 -0.19
N PHE A 74 0.06 -4.55 1.07
CA PHE A 74 -0.99 -4.23 2.02
C PHE A 74 -0.59 -3.05 2.89
N GLY A 75 -1.59 -2.31 3.37
CA GLY A 75 -1.36 -1.17 4.23
C GLY A 75 -2.57 -0.89 5.13
N HIS A 76 -2.28 -0.31 6.29
CA HIS A 76 -3.27 0.11 7.28
C HIS A 76 -3.31 1.64 7.34
N SER A 77 -4.49 2.22 7.61
CA SER A 77 -4.67 3.69 7.65
C SER A 77 -4.14 4.36 6.37
N ASN A 78 -3.29 5.39 6.47
CA ASN A 78 -2.65 6.03 5.31
C ASN A 78 -1.90 5.02 4.42
N GLY A 79 -1.31 3.97 4.98
CA GLY A 79 -0.69 2.89 4.20
C GLY A 79 -1.68 2.21 3.25
N GLY A 80 -2.94 2.07 3.66
CA GLY A 80 -4.01 1.55 2.80
C GLY A 80 -4.35 2.51 1.67
N SER A 81 -4.38 3.83 1.94
CA SER A 81 -4.55 4.86 0.91
C SER A 81 -3.40 4.86 -0.09
N ILE A 82 -2.16 4.69 0.36
CA ILE A 82 -0.97 4.58 -0.51
C ILE A 82 -1.06 3.33 -1.37
N ALA A 83 -1.36 2.17 -0.79
CA ALA A 83 -1.49 0.91 -1.54
C ALA A 83 -2.61 0.99 -2.60
N THR A 84 -3.72 1.64 -2.26
CA THR A 84 -4.82 1.89 -3.21
C THR A 84 -4.41 2.84 -4.32
N ALA A 85 -3.73 3.94 -3.98
CA ALA A 85 -3.20 4.88 -4.98
C ALA A 85 -2.20 4.19 -5.92
N TYR A 86 -1.32 3.33 -5.39
CA TYR A 86 -0.40 2.52 -6.19
C TYR A 86 -1.16 1.62 -7.19
N ALA A 87 -2.19 0.91 -6.72
CA ALA A 87 -3.00 0.04 -7.58
C ALA A 87 -3.74 0.80 -8.69
N ILE A 88 -4.18 2.03 -8.42
CA ILE A 88 -4.85 2.88 -9.41
C ILE A 88 -3.86 3.41 -10.45
N MET A 89 -2.65 3.78 -10.03
CA MET A 89 -1.65 4.40 -10.91
C MET A 89 -0.84 3.39 -11.72
N TYR A 90 -0.70 2.16 -11.22
CA TYR A 90 0.07 1.07 -11.84
C TYR A 90 -0.79 -0.20 -11.98
N PRO A 91 -1.96 -0.12 -12.65
CA PRO A 91 -2.94 -1.20 -12.68
C PRO A 91 -2.42 -2.47 -13.39
N GLU A 92 -1.54 -2.33 -14.38
CA GLU A 92 -0.93 -3.44 -15.12
C GLU A 92 0.02 -4.31 -14.28
N ILE A 93 0.43 -3.83 -13.11
CA ILE A 93 1.42 -4.49 -12.24
C ILE A 93 0.73 -5.24 -11.09
N ASN A 94 -0.51 -4.86 -10.72
CA ASN A 94 -1.23 -5.47 -9.61
C ASN A 94 -2.16 -6.59 -10.06
N GLY A 95 -1.59 -7.78 -10.33
CA GLY A 95 -2.30 -9.02 -10.66
C GLY A 95 -2.97 -9.73 -9.47
N GLY A 96 -3.58 -8.98 -8.54
CA GLY A 96 -4.21 -9.56 -7.36
C GLY A 96 -5.58 -10.19 -7.68
N THR A 97 -5.78 -11.46 -7.30
CA THR A 97 -7.10 -12.09 -7.37
C THR A 97 -8.04 -11.42 -6.37
N PRO A 98 -9.26 -11.03 -6.77
CA PRO A 98 -10.22 -10.46 -5.84
C PRO A 98 -10.51 -11.43 -4.68
N THR A 99 -10.40 -10.95 -3.44
CA THR A 99 -10.73 -11.76 -2.26
C THR A 99 -12.23 -12.08 -2.21
N ASP A 100 -12.62 -13.14 -1.51
CA ASP A 100 -14.05 -13.48 -1.28
C ASP A 100 -14.85 -12.31 -0.70
N ASN A 101 -14.21 -11.50 0.15
CA ASN A 101 -14.82 -10.31 0.73
C ASN A 101 -15.03 -9.21 -0.32
N PHE A 102 -14.07 -9.04 -1.23
CA PHE A 102 -14.21 -8.13 -2.36
C PHE A 102 -15.32 -8.61 -3.30
N ILE A 103 -15.38 -9.90 -3.63
CA ILE A 103 -16.42 -10.48 -4.50
C ILE A 103 -17.82 -10.24 -3.89
N LYS A 104 -18.00 -10.53 -2.60
CA LYS A 104 -19.27 -10.26 -1.89
C LYS A 104 -19.61 -8.77 -1.86
N PHE A 105 -18.61 -7.91 -1.65
CA PHE A 105 -18.78 -6.46 -1.68
C PHE A 105 -19.23 -5.97 -3.05
N ALA A 106 -18.58 -6.44 -4.11
CA ALA A 106 -18.81 -6.07 -5.50
C ALA A 106 -20.18 -6.56 -5.98
N GLU A 107 -20.55 -7.82 -5.74
CA GLU A 107 -21.87 -8.35 -6.12
C GLU A 107 -23.02 -7.56 -5.49
N LYS A 108 -22.88 -7.16 -4.22
CA LYS A 108 -23.92 -6.38 -3.52
C LYS A 108 -24.10 -4.97 -4.11
N ARG A 109 -23.10 -4.44 -4.82
CA ARG A 109 -23.02 -3.02 -5.23
C ARG A 109 -22.87 -2.82 -6.74
N LYS A 110 -22.92 -3.89 -7.54
CA LYS A 110 -22.77 -3.81 -8.99
C LYS A 110 -23.79 -2.88 -9.65
N ASP A 111 -24.98 -2.76 -9.07
CA ASP A 111 -26.08 -1.91 -9.54
C ASP A 111 -26.23 -0.61 -8.72
N ASP A 112 -25.32 -0.33 -7.79
CA ASP A 112 -25.37 0.89 -6.98
C ASP A 112 -25.04 2.12 -7.84
N PRO A 113 -25.84 3.20 -7.80
CA PRO A 113 -25.66 4.35 -8.70
C PRO A 113 -24.35 5.12 -8.47
N ILE A 114 -23.70 4.94 -7.31
CA ILE A 114 -22.42 5.57 -6.97
C ILE A 114 -21.28 4.58 -7.19
N TYR A 115 -21.40 3.34 -6.69
CA TYR A 115 -20.31 2.36 -6.70
C TYR A 115 -20.28 1.47 -7.95
N GLY A 116 -21.41 1.25 -8.62
CA GLY A 116 -21.54 0.39 -9.80
C GLY A 116 -20.61 0.78 -10.96
N PRO A 117 -20.53 2.06 -11.36
CA PRO A 117 -19.61 2.50 -12.41
C PRO A 117 -18.13 2.24 -12.07
N ALA A 118 -17.73 2.47 -10.81
CA ALA A 118 -16.37 2.23 -10.35
C ALA A 118 -16.01 0.74 -10.30
N LEU A 119 -16.96 -0.11 -9.88
CA LEU A 119 -16.80 -1.56 -9.89
C LEU A 119 -16.65 -2.11 -11.31
N GLN A 120 -17.44 -1.62 -12.26
CA GLN A 120 -17.29 -1.99 -13.67
C GLN A 120 -15.93 -1.59 -14.24
N ALA A 121 -15.42 -0.40 -13.91
CA ALA A 121 -14.10 0.04 -14.33
C ALA A 121 -12.98 -0.85 -13.75
N LEU A 122 -13.08 -1.19 -12.46
CA LEU A 122 -12.10 -2.05 -11.79
C LEU A 122 -12.09 -3.48 -12.37
N ILE A 123 -13.27 -4.05 -12.61
CA ILE A 123 -13.43 -5.39 -13.20
C ILE A 123 -12.98 -5.38 -14.67
N GLY A 124 -13.33 -4.34 -15.42
CA GLY A 124 -12.92 -4.17 -16.83
C GLY A 124 -11.40 -4.04 -16.98
N ALA A 125 -10.73 -3.33 -16.06
CA ALA A 125 -9.27 -3.22 -16.05
C ALA A 125 -8.56 -4.56 -15.77
N SER A 126 -9.18 -5.43 -14.96
CA SER A 126 -8.67 -6.78 -14.68
C SER A 126 -8.93 -7.81 -15.80
N ALA A 127 -9.74 -7.45 -16.81
CA ALA A 127 -10.18 -8.35 -17.88
C ALA A 127 -9.45 -8.17 -19.22
N HIS A 128 -8.44 -7.29 -19.30
CA HIS A 128 -7.60 -7.19 -20.50
C HIS A 128 -6.66 -8.40 -20.60
N PRO A 129 -6.75 -9.22 -21.67
CA PRO A 129 -5.77 -10.28 -21.91
C PRO A 129 -4.45 -9.68 -22.39
N LEU A 130 -3.36 -10.37 -22.04
CA LEU A 130 -1.99 -10.16 -22.53
C LEU A 130 -1.92 -10.05 -24.06
#